data_AF-A0A842KU33-F1
#
_entry.id   AF-A0A842KU33-F1
#
_cell.length_a   1.000
_cell.length_b   1.000
_cell.length_c   1.000
_cell.angle_alpha   90.00
_cell.angle_beta   90.00
_cell.angle_gamma   90.00
#
_symmetry.space_group_name_H-M   'P 1'
#
loop_
_entity.id
_entity.type
_entity.pdbx_description
1 polymer ?
#
loop_
_entity_poly.entity_id
_entity_poly.type
_entity_poly.pdbx_seq_one_letter_code
_entity_poly.pdbx_strand_id
1 'polypeptide(L)'
;MPEEISLQLKRFKFMNRNIGIEVSDYKIIGATKGAYNSSGIVFETFVIGFEDRPSGASADQDYLDLIIEIKRVAGERRCTFRMAQIGLDTIDVYLDGKYLGSLRPLIEVELS
;
A
#
# COMPACT_ATOMS: atom_id res chain seq x y z
N MET A 1 -6.53 7.34 -9.12
CA MET A 1 -5.72 7.97 -8.04
C MET A 1 -5.06 9.23 -8.59
N PRO A 2 -4.91 10.32 -7.81
CA PRO A 2 -4.22 11.53 -8.27
C PRO A 2 -2.80 11.21 -8.78
N GLU A 3 -2.38 11.86 -9.85
CA GLU A 3 -1.11 11.56 -10.53
C GLU A 3 0.09 11.69 -9.59
N GLU A 4 0.10 12.70 -8.71
CA GLU A 4 1.23 12.91 -7.81
C GLU A 4 1.38 11.75 -6.82
N ILE A 5 0.26 11.17 -6.36
CA ILE A 5 0.30 9.99 -5.49
C ILE A 5 0.81 8.78 -6.27
N SER A 6 0.36 8.59 -7.52
CA SER A 6 0.86 7.52 -8.39
C SER A 6 2.36 7.65 -8.63
N LEU A 7 2.86 8.87 -8.81
CA LEU A 7 4.31 9.15 -8.95
C LEU A 7 5.07 8.87 -7.66
N GLN A 8 4.52 9.17 -6.48
CA GLN A 8 5.15 8.80 -5.21
C GLN A 8 5.15 7.29 -5.00
N LEU A 9 4.07 6.60 -5.35
CA LEU A 9 3.96 5.14 -5.22
C LEU A 9 4.97 4.41 -6.11
N LYS A 10 5.18 4.87 -7.35
CA LYS A 10 6.17 4.32 -8.30
C LYS A 10 7.63 4.38 -7.84
N ARG A 11 7.93 5.18 -6.81
CA ARG A 11 9.27 5.24 -6.21
C ARG A 11 9.52 4.07 -5.26
N PHE A 12 8.46 3.43 -4.79
CA PHE A 12 8.56 2.22 -3.99
C PHE A 12 8.67 0.99 -4.88
N LYS A 13 9.43 0.02 -4.39
CA LYS A 13 9.45 -1.34 -4.92
C LYS A 13 9.13 -2.30 -3.78
N PHE A 14 8.18 -3.19 -4.00
CA PHE A 14 7.78 -4.23 -3.05
C PHE A 14 8.20 -5.57 -3.62
N MET A 15 9.09 -6.27 -2.93
CA MET A 15 9.64 -7.54 -3.41
C MET A 15 9.19 -8.65 -2.48
N ASN A 16 8.55 -9.70 -3.00
CA ASN A 16 8.46 -10.93 -2.23
C ASN A 16 9.84 -11.56 -2.17
N ARG A 17 10.38 -11.68 -0.95
CA ARG A 17 11.70 -12.25 -0.69
C ARG A 17 11.80 -13.73 -1.07
N ASN A 18 10.72 -14.50 -0.90
CA ASN A 18 10.70 -15.94 -1.11
C ASN A 18 10.85 -16.30 -2.59
N ILE A 19 10.14 -15.59 -3.46
CA ILE A 19 10.09 -15.87 -4.91
C ILE A 19 10.92 -14.89 -5.75
N GLY A 20 11.38 -13.78 -5.16
CA GLY A 20 12.19 -12.77 -5.84
C GLY A 20 11.44 -11.95 -6.87
N ILE A 21 10.11 -11.91 -6.80
CA ILE A 21 9.23 -11.20 -7.75
C ILE A 21 8.74 -9.89 -7.12
N GLU A 22 8.53 -8.89 -7.98
CA GLU A 22 7.96 -7.60 -7.57
C GLU A 22 6.43 -7.70 -7.46
N VAL A 23 5.92 -7.31 -6.30
CA VAL A 23 4.49 -7.14 -6.06
C VAL A 23 4.08 -5.80 -6.66
N SER A 24 3.45 -5.85 -7.83
CA SER A 24 3.17 -4.66 -8.64
C SER A 24 1.68 -4.47 -8.94
N ASP A 25 0.89 -5.54 -8.88
CA ASP A 25 -0.55 -5.48 -9.08
C ASP A 25 -1.23 -4.93 -7.83
N TYR A 26 -2.01 -3.86 -8.00
CA TYR A 26 -2.68 -3.19 -6.91
C TYR A 26 -4.10 -2.74 -7.25
N LYS A 27 -4.93 -2.66 -6.20
CA LYS A 27 -6.27 -2.10 -6.24
C LYS A 27 -6.45 -1.01 -5.19
N ILE A 28 -7.24 0.01 -5.51
CA ILE A 28 -7.62 1.03 -4.53
C ILE A 28 -8.77 0.44 -3.72
N ILE A 29 -8.53 0.18 -2.43
CA ILE A 29 -9.52 -0.37 -1.49
C ILE A 29 -10.45 0.74 -1.02
N GLY A 30 -9.91 1.93 -0.76
CA GLY A 30 -10.68 3.05 -0.25
C GLY A 30 -10.01 4.39 -0.52
N ALA A 31 -10.84 5.42 -0.66
CA ALA A 31 -10.39 6.79 -0.73
C ALA A 31 -11.35 7.66 0.07
N THR A 32 -10.82 8.45 1.00
CA THR A 32 -11.62 9.36 1.82
C THR A 32 -10.99 10.75 1.84
N LYS A 33 -11.84 11.76 1.99
CA LYS A 33 -11.44 13.15 2.16
C LYS A 33 -12.13 13.69 3.40
N GLY A 34 -11.38 14.39 4.25
CA GLY A 34 -11.93 14.97 5.47
C GLY A 34 -11.13 16.16 5.95
N ALA A 35 -11.80 17.09 6.60
CA ALA A 35 -11.16 18.19 7.32
C ALA A 35 -11.08 17.84 8.81
N TYR A 36 -9.91 18.05 9.44
CA TYR A 36 -9.74 17.80 10.88
C TYR A 36 -10.23 18.97 11.75
N ASN A 37 -10.54 20.13 11.17
CA ASN A 37 -10.92 21.33 11.90
C ASN A 37 -11.64 22.35 11.00
N SER A 38 -12.08 23.46 11.61
CA SER A 38 -12.67 24.62 10.94
C SER A 38 -11.69 25.42 10.06
N SER A 39 -10.41 25.03 9.95
CA SER A 39 -9.43 25.75 9.12
C SER A 39 -9.61 25.53 7.62
N GLY A 40 -10.46 24.58 7.22
CA GLY A 40 -10.69 24.24 5.81
C GLY A 40 -9.58 23.39 5.17
N ILE A 41 -8.56 22.99 5.93
CA ILE A 41 -7.52 22.08 5.43
C ILE A 41 -8.13 20.69 5.22
N VAL A 42 -8.17 20.27 3.96
CA VAL A 42 -8.68 18.97 3.55
C VAL A 42 -7.52 17.98 3.49
N PHE A 43 -7.69 16.84 4.15
CA PHE A 43 -6.78 15.71 4.07
C PHE A 43 -7.38 14.64 3.18
N GLU A 44 -6.55 14.04 2.34
CA GLU A 44 -6.90 12.91 1.50
C GLU A 44 -6.18 11.67 2.05
N THR A 45 -6.93 10.58 2.21
CA THR A 45 -6.38 9.28 2.59
C THR A 45 -6.77 8.26 1.53
N PHE A 46 -5.77 7.53 1.03
CA PHE A 46 -5.94 6.46 0.05
C PHE A 46 -5.45 5.16 0.68
N VAL A 47 -6.23 4.11 0.55
CA VAL A 47 -5.87 2.77 1.00
C VAL A 47 -5.73 1.89 -0.23
N ILE A 48 -4.56 1.31 -0.41
CA ILE A 48 -4.17 0.54 -1.59
C ILE A 48 -3.81 -0.87 -1.12
N GLY A 49 -4.36 -1.88 -1.80
CA GLY A 49 -4.02 -3.28 -1.60
C GLY A 49 -3.19 -3.80 -2.75
N PHE A 50 -2.19 -4.62 -2.44
CA PHE A 50 -1.34 -5.30 -3.40
C PHE A 50 -1.53 -6.81 -3.26
N GLU A 51 -1.41 -7.51 -4.39
CA GLU A 51 -1.55 -8.97 -4.49
C GLU A 51 -0.28 -9.57 -5.10
N ASP A 52 0.19 -10.67 -4.52
CA ASP A 52 1.46 -11.32 -4.87
C ASP A 52 1.25 -12.68 -5.57
N ARG A 53 0.27 -12.75 -6.46
CA ARG A 53 -0.01 -13.97 -7.24
C ARG A 53 0.41 -13.82 -8.69
N PRO A 54 1.62 -14.29 -9.08
CA PRO A 54 1.95 -14.40 -10.49
C PRO A 54 0.99 -15.41 -11.14
N SER A 55 0.10 -14.91 -12.00
CA SER A 55 -0.83 -15.71 -12.85
C SER A 55 -2.10 -16.26 -12.18
N GLY A 56 -2.45 -15.82 -10.96
CA GLY A 56 -3.70 -16.22 -10.29
C GLY A 56 -4.94 -15.53 -10.89
N ALA A 57 -6.07 -16.23 -10.96
CA ALA A 57 -7.31 -15.67 -11.49
C ALA A 57 -7.70 -14.39 -10.71
N SER A 58 -7.84 -13.26 -11.41
CA SER A 58 -8.24 -11.95 -10.88
C SER A 58 -9.62 -11.91 -10.18
N ALA A 59 -10.27 -13.07 -10.08
CA ALA A 59 -11.58 -13.28 -9.45
C ALA A 59 -11.47 -13.71 -7.97
N ASP A 60 -10.34 -14.26 -7.52
CA ASP A 60 -10.09 -14.57 -6.10
C ASP A 60 -9.49 -13.34 -5.40
N GLN A 61 -10.31 -12.31 -5.19
CA GLN A 61 -9.90 -11.04 -4.56
C GLN A 61 -9.64 -11.11 -3.04
N ASP A 62 -9.58 -12.33 -2.49
CA ASP A 62 -9.73 -12.59 -1.06
C ASP A 62 -8.43 -12.52 -0.25
N TYR A 63 -7.27 -12.34 -0.87
CA TYR A 63 -6.00 -12.30 -0.15
C TYR A 63 -5.12 -11.16 -0.66
N LEU A 64 -5.19 -10.03 0.04
CA LEU A 64 -4.21 -8.97 -0.07
C LEU A 64 -2.95 -9.40 0.67
N ASP A 65 -1.77 -9.23 0.07
CA ASP A 65 -0.50 -9.54 0.74
C ASP A 65 0.08 -8.30 1.42
N LEU A 66 -0.24 -7.12 0.89
CA LEU A 66 0.25 -5.83 1.37
C LEU A 66 -0.87 -4.78 1.30
N ILE A 67 -0.99 -3.99 2.36
CA ILE A 67 -1.84 -2.80 2.40
C ILE A 67 -1.01 -1.54 2.66
N ILE A 68 -1.31 -0.48 1.92
CA ILE A 68 -0.64 0.81 2.02
C ILE A 68 -1.69 1.89 2.26
N GLU A 69 -1.56 2.60 3.37
CA GLU A 69 -2.25 3.86 3.60
C GLU A 69 -1.35 5.01 3.16
N ILE A 70 -1.90 5.88 2.30
CA ILE A 70 -1.26 7.11 1.86
C ILE A 70 -2.09 8.29 2.34
N LYS A 71 -1.49 9.18 3.13
CA LYS A 71 -2.14 10.38 3.65
C LYS A 71 -1.44 11.64 3.16
N ARG A 72 -2.20 12.63 2.68
CA ARG A 72 -1.69 13.97 2.34
C ARG A 72 -2.68 15.08 2.65
N VAL A 73 -2.20 16.32 2.64
CA VAL A 73 -3.06 17.50 2.46
C VAL A 73 -3.46 17.59 0.98
N ALA A 74 -4.72 17.90 0.70
CA ALA A 74 -5.24 17.98 -0.66
C ALA A 74 -4.45 19.00 -1.49
N GLY A 75 -4.00 18.59 -2.67
CA GLY A 75 -3.18 19.42 -3.57
C GLY A 75 -1.69 19.48 -3.22
N GLU A 76 -1.27 18.98 -2.05
CA GLU A 76 0.16 18.89 -1.73
C GLU A 76 0.83 17.66 -2.35
N ARG A 77 2.12 17.82 -2.66
CA ARG A 77 2.98 16.72 -3.12
C ARG A 77 3.48 15.85 -1.97
N ARG A 78 3.62 16.43 -0.78
CA ARG A 78 4.10 15.72 0.40
C ARG A 78 3.00 14.77 0.89
N CYS A 79 3.35 13.51 1.06
CA CYS A 79 2.47 12.49 1.61
C CYS A 79 3.23 11.60 2.60
N THR A 80 2.47 10.92 3.44
CA THR A 80 2.96 9.91 4.36
C THR A 80 2.47 8.55 3.91
N PHE A 81 3.36 7.56 3.88
CA PHE A 81 3.02 6.17 3.60
C PHE A 81 3.09 5.37 4.91
N ARG A 82 2.08 4.54 5.15
CA ARG A 82 2.09 3.50 6.18
C ARG A 82 1.77 2.19 5.49
N MET A 83 2.54 1.16 5.79
CA MET A 83 2.48 -0.11 5.09
C MET A 83 2.38 -1.22 6.11
N ALA A 84 1.58 -2.23 5.82
CA ALA A 84 1.48 -3.42 6.61
C ALA A 84 1.38 -4.64 5.70
N GLN A 85 1.99 -5.73 6.13
CA GLN A 85 1.90 -7.01 5.44
C GLN A 85 0.70 -7.78 6.01
N ILE A 86 -0.21 -8.17 5.15
CA ILE A 86 -1.38 -8.99 5.49
C ILE A 86 -1.06 -10.46 5.23
N GLY A 87 -0.41 -10.77 4.10
CA GLY A 87 -0.05 -12.12 3.71
C GLY A 87 1.07 -12.73 4.57
N LEU A 88 1.29 -14.04 4.37
CA LEU A 88 2.33 -14.78 5.09
C LEU A 88 3.73 -14.61 4.47
N ASP A 89 3.82 -14.09 3.25
CA ASP A 89 5.08 -13.86 2.53
C ASP A 89 5.90 -12.73 3.11
N THR A 90 7.24 -12.81 3.09
CA THR A 90 8.08 -11.69 3.54
C THR A 90 8.25 -10.66 2.43
N ILE A 91 7.72 -9.46 2.64
CA ILE A 91 7.83 -8.36 1.66
C ILE A 91 8.95 -7.39 2.03
N ASP A 92 9.93 -7.27 1.14
CA ASP A 92 11.02 -6.30 1.22
C ASP A 92 10.66 -4.99 0.52
N VAL A 93 10.91 -3.87 1.20
CA VAL A 93 10.57 -2.53 0.71
C VAL A 93 11.83 -1.80 0.29
N TYR A 94 11.79 -1.22 -0.91
CA TYR A 94 12.80 -0.31 -1.41
C TYR A 94 12.16 1.03 -1.75
N LEU A 95 12.92 2.11 -1.57
CA LEU A 95 12.55 3.46 -2.01
C LEU A 95 13.69 4.03 -2.85
N ASP A 96 13.40 4.38 -4.10
CA ASP A 96 14.40 4.85 -5.07
C ASP A 96 15.63 3.91 -5.13
N GLY A 97 15.40 2.60 -5.10
CA GLY A 97 16.43 1.56 -5.10
C GLY A 97 17.13 1.31 -3.75
N LYS A 98 16.90 2.12 -2.72
CA LYS A 98 17.45 1.91 -1.38
C LYS A 98 16.56 0.97 -0.57
N TYR A 99 17.14 -0.10 -0.03
CA TYR A 99 16.46 -1.01 0.88
C TYR A 99 16.08 -0.31 2.19
N LEU A 100 14.81 -0.38 2.55
CA LEU A 100 14.26 0.20 3.80
C LEU A 100 14.06 -0.86 4.90
N GLY A 101 13.89 -2.12 4.53
CA GLY A 101 13.59 -3.21 5.45
C GLY A 101 12.47 -4.12 4.94
N SER A 102 12.19 -5.17 5.70
CA SER A 102 11.03 -6.03 5.49
C SER A 102 9.83 -5.50 6.27
N LEU A 103 8.64 -5.64 5.69
CA LEU A 103 7.40 -5.35 6.41
C LEU A 103 7.19 -6.33 7.55
N ARG A 104 6.49 -5.87 8.58
CA ARG A 104 6.06 -6.72 9.68
C ARG A 104 4.67 -7.29 9.35
N PRO A 105 4.46 -8.59 9.54
CA PRO A 105 3.13 -9.18 9.40
C PRO A 105 2.19 -8.60 10.45
N LEU A 106 0.93 -8.44 10.07
CA LEU A 106 -0.15 -8.18 11.00
C LEU A 106 -0.48 -9.42 11.83
N ILE A 107 -1.35 -9.23 12.83
CA ILE A 107 -1.91 -10.32 13.61
C ILE A 107 -3.12 -10.86 12.86
N GLU A 108 -3.08 -12.15 12.52
CA GLU A 108 -4.23 -12.89 11.99
C GLU A 108 -4.90 -13.65 13.14
N VAL A 109 -6.23 -13.59 13.21
CA VAL A 109 -7.05 -14.30 14.20
C VAL A 109 -8.19 -14.99 13.49
N GLU A 110 -8.19 -16.33 13.54
CA GLU A 110 -9.31 -17.15 13.11
C GLU A 110 -10.31 -17.29 14.27
N LEU A 111 -11.58 -17.00 14.00
CA LEU A 111 -12.67 -17.15 14.96
C LEU A 111 -13.60 -18.29 14.50
N SER A 112 -13.87 -19.23 15.41
CA SER A 112 -14.77 -20.39 15.20
C SER A 112 -16.20 -20.10 15.61
#